data_AF-A0A809SB00-F1
#
_entry.id   AF-A0A809SB00-F1
#
_cell.length_a   1.000
_cell.length_b   1.000
_cell.length_c   1.000
_cell.angle_alpha   90.00
_cell.angle_beta   90.00
_cell.angle_gamma   90.00
#
_symmetry.space_group_name_H-M   'P 1'
#
loop_
_entity.id
_entity.type
_entity.pdbx_description
1 polymer ?
#
loop_
_entity_poly.entity_id
_entity_poly.type
_entity_poly.pdbx_seq_one_letter_code
_entity_poly.pdbx_strand_id
1 'polypeptide(L)'
;MAVQFLPIIKAIAPYLAQVATAAIPAFTFKPAAAKSDPVVERQIEELQAAATQNAQSIHVLAEKIQQAMQDIENAVEEAKKQVAAYKIILLVSLGLSAVSLSICVYLLVR
;
A
#
# COMPACT_ATOMS: atom_id res chain seq x y z
N MET A 1 12.19 7.83 1.17
CA MET A 1 12.73 6.45 1.06
C MET A 1 11.64 5.35 1.07
N ALA A 2 10.43 5.59 1.60
CA ALA A 2 9.34 4.58 1.60
C ALA A 2 8.79 4.17 0.21
N VAL A 3 8.95 5.02 -0.81
CA VAL A 3 8.40 4.82 -2.17
C VAL A 3 9.02 3.61 -2.90
N GLN A 4 10.19 3.13 -2.49
CA GLN A 4 10.90 2.05 -3.20
C GLN A 4 10.32 0.65 -2.93
N PHE A 5 9.51 0.46 -1.87
CA PHE A 5 8.95 -0.85 -1.52
C PHE A 5 7.54 -1.11 -2.10
N LEU A 6 6.87 -0.07 -2.58
CA LEU A 6 5.55 -0.14 -3.25
C LEU A 6 5.47 -1.19 -4.38
N PRO A 7 6.38 -1.21 -5.37
CA PRO A 7 6.29 -2.16 -6.48
C PRO A 7 6.49 -3.60 -6.02
N ILE A 8 7.29 -3.81 -4.97
CA ILE A 8 7.53 -5.14 -4.39
C ILE A 8 6.25 -5.65 -3.73
N ILE A 9 5.60 -4.86 -2.87
CA ILE A 9 4.35 -5.26 -2.20
C ILE A 9 3.25 -5.56 -3.23
N LYS A 10 3.12 -4.72 -4.27
CA LYS A 10 2.14 -4.91 -5.36
C LYS A 10 2.36 -6.21 -6.14
N ALA A 11 3.62 -6.62 -6.32
CA ALA A 11 3.96 -7.86 -7.01
C ALA A 11 3.65 -9.11 -6.17
N ILE A 12 3.76 -9.05 -4.84
CA ILE A 12 3.61 -10.22 -3.97
C ILE A 12 2.16 -10.42 -3.48
N ALA A 13 1.37 -9.34 -3.39
CA ALA A 13 -0.03 -9.36 -2.95
C ALA A 13 -0.91 -10.49 -3.54
N PRO A 14 -0.93 -10.76 -4.86
CA PRO A 14 -1.78 -11.81 -5.42
C PRO A 14 -1.35 -13.24 -5.03
N TYR A 15 -0.09 -13.45 -4.66
CA TYR A 15 0.43 -14.76 -4.25
C TYR A 15 0.14 -15.07 -2.79
N LEU A 16 0.00 -14.05 -1.93
CA LEU A 16 -0.37 -14.24 -0.53
C LEU A 16 -1.76 -14.85 -0.39
N ALA A 17 -2.71 -14.43 -1.24
CA ALA A 17 -4.03 -15.02 -1.29
C ALA A 17 -3.98 -16.50 -1.70
N GLN A 18 -3.18 -16.85 -2.71
CA GLN A 18 -3.05 -18.24 -3.17
C GLN A 18 -2.40 -19.15 -2.12
N VAL A 19 -1.38 -18.66 -1.41
CA VAL A 19 -0.74 -19.40 -0.31
C VAL A 19 -1.71 -19.61 0.84
N ALA A 20 -2.51 -18.60 1.22
CA ALA A 20 -3.54 -18.75 2.24
C ALA A 20 -4.58 -19.81 1.82
N THR A 21 -5.11 -19.73 0.60
CA THR A 21 -6.12 -20.67 0.11
C THR A 21 -5.62 -22.12 0.00
N ALA A 22 -4.34 -22.31 -0.32
CA ALA A 22 -3.73 -23.64 -0.42
C ALA A 22 -3.31 -24.22 0.94
N ALA A 23 -2.92 -23.38 1.90
CA ALA A 23 -2.45 -23.82 3.21
C ALA A 23 -3.60 -24.15 4.17
N ILE A 24 -4.71 -23.41 4.13
CA ILE A 24 -5.86 -23.61 5.04
C ILE A 24 -6.39 -25.07 5.02
N PRO A 25 -6.60 -25.73 3.86
CA PRO A 25 -7.13 -27.11 3.81
C PRO A 25 -6.13 -28.18 4.29
N ALA A 26 -4.83 -27.90 4.17
CA ALA A 26 -3.79 -28.83 4.62
C ALA A 26 -3.72 -28.90 6.16
N PHE A 27 -4.07 -27.80 6.85
CA PHE A 27 -4.11 -27.77 8.30
C PHE A 27 -5.38 -28.39 8.87
N THR A 28 -6.51 -28.44 8.16
CA THR A 28 -7.80 -29.00 8.63
C THR A 28 -8.02 -30.48 8.31
N PHE A 29 -7.03 -31.17 7.73
CA PHE A 29 -7.16 -32.56 7.29
C PHE A 29 -7.05 -33.54 8.48
N LYS A 30 -8.11 -34.33 8.74
CA LYS A 30 -8.14 -35.37 9.79
C LYS A 30 -7.82 -36.76 9.20
N PRO A 31 -6.69 -37.41 9.57
CA PRO A 31 -6.40 -38.77 9.13
C PRO A 31 -7.24 -39.79 9.92
N ALA A 32 -7.87 -40.74 9.21
CA ALA A 32 -8.94 -41.59 9.75
C ALA A 32 -8.51 -42.75 10.68
N ALA A 33 -7.28 -42.81 11.21
CA ALA A 33 -6.82 -44.05 11.86
C ALA A 33 -5.76 -43.96 12.97
N ALA A 34 -5.61 -42.83 13.68
CA ALA A 34 -4.71 -42.79 14.83
C ALA A 34 -5.52 -42.70 16.13
N LYS A 35 -5.42 -43.72 17.00
CA LYS A 35 -5.85 -43.67 18.41
C LYS A 35 -5.03 -42.59 19.10
N SER A 36 -5.51 -41.36 19.01
CA SER A 36 -4.83 -40.18 19.53
C SER A 36 -5.46 -39.83 20.87
N ASP A 37 -4.64 -39.45 21.84
CA ASP A 37 -5.13 -38.97 23.14
C ASP A 37 -6.13 -37.83 22.92
N PRO A 38 -7.35 -37.87 23.50
CA PRO A 38 -8.38 -36.86 23.29
C PRO A 38 -7.93 -35.42 23.61
N VAL A 39 -6.91 -35.26 24.47
CA VAL A 39 -6.32 -33.94 24.77
C VAL A 39 -5.48 -33.42 23.60
N VAL A 40 -4.84 -34.30 22.84
CA VAL A 40 -4.07 -33.93 21.64
C VAL A 40 -5.01 -33.60 20.48
N GLU A 41 -6.11 -34.35 20.31
CA GLU A 41 -7.13 -34.00 19.31
C GLU A 41 -7.74 -32.62 19.56
N ARG A 42 -8.06 -32.28 20.83
CA ARG A 42 -8.55 -30.94 21.21
C ARG A 42 -7.54 -29.84 20.92
N GLN A 43 -6.26 -30.05 21.24
CA GLN A 43 -5.21 -29.06 20.96
C GLN A 43 -5.00 -28.84 19.46
N ILE A 44 -5.11 -29.89 18.65
CA ILE A 44 -5.05 -29.76 17.19
C ILE A 44 -6.24 -28.95 16.67
N GLU A 45 -7.44 -29.20 17.19
CA GLU A 45 -8.65 -28.47 16.81
C GLU A 45 -8.55 -26.98 17.17
N GLU A 46 -8.02 -26.66 18.35
CA GLU A 46 -7.77 -25.28 18.79
C GLU A 46 -6.71 -24.59 17.93
N LEU A 47 -5.60 -25.26 17.61
CA LEU A 47 -4.56 -24.74 16.73
C LEU A 47 -5.07 -24.52 15.31
N GLN A 48 -5.90 -25.42 14.80
CA GLN A 48 -6.53 -25.30 13.47
C GLN A 48 -7.50 -24.12 13.41
N ALA A 49 -8.31 -23.94 14.45
CA ALA A 49 -9.21 -22.80 14.56
C ALA A 49 -8.43 -21.47 14.60
N ALA A 50 -7.38 -21.39 15.43
CA ALA A 50 -6.52 -20.22 15.52
C ALA A 50 -5.77 -19.93 14.21
N ALA A 51 -5.24 -20.97 13.54
CA ALA A 51 -4.57 -20.82 12.25
C ALA A 51 -5.53 -20.32 11.16
N THR A 52 -6.75 -20.84 11.13
CA THR A 52 -7.79 -20.40 10.18
C THR A 52 -8.19 -18.95 10.43
N GLN A 53 -8.40 -18.57 11.69
CA GLN A 53 -8.71 -17.20 12.08
C GLN A 53 -7.57 -16.24 11.72
N ASN A 54 -6.32 -16.64 11.93
CA ASN A 54 -5.15 -15.85 11.55
C ASN A 54 -5.04 -15.68 10.04
N ALA A 55 -5.28 -16.74 9.26
CA ALA A 55 -5.26 -16.66 7.80
C ALA A 55 -6.34 -15.71 7.26
N GLN A 56 -7.55 -15.75 7.80
CA GLN A 56 -8.61 -14.80 7.49
C GLN A 56 -8.21 -13.36 7.86
N SER A 57 -7.60 -13.16 9.03
CA SER A 57 -7.15 -11.84 9.48
C SER A 57 -6.05 -11.27 8.57
N ILE A 58 -5.10 -12.11 8.12
CA ILE A 58 -4.07 -11.73 7.16
C ILE A 58 -4.67 -11.36 5.82
N HIS A 59 -5.70 -12.08 5.36
CA HIS A 59 -6.40 -11.76 4.12
C HIS A 59 -7.05 -10.37 4.18
N VAL A 60 -7.81 -10.09 5.24
CA VAL A 60 -8.42 -8.77 5.46
C VAL A 60 -7.36 -7.69 5.54
N LEU A 61 -6.25 -7.93 6.24
CA LEU A 61 -5.14 -6.99 6.31
C LEU A 61 -4.55 -6.71 4.92
N ALA A 62 -4.37 -7.73 4.09
CA ALA A 62 -3.87 -7.59 2.73
C ALA A 62 -4.82 -6.74 1.86
N GLU A 63 -6.13 -6.97 1.96
CA GLU A 63 -7.14 -6.14 1.26
C GLU A 63 -7.06 -4.67 1.71
N LYS A 64 -6.94 -4.42 3.02
CA LYS A 64 -6.83 -3.06 3.56
C LYS A 64 -5.54 -2.36 3.11
N ILE A 65 -4.42 -3.09 3.06
CA ILE A 65 -3.17 -2.57 2.50
C ILE A 65 -3.35 -2.24 1.02
N GLN A 66 -3.94 -3.14 0.23
CA GLN A 66 -4.17 -2.90 -1.19
C GLN A 66 -5.03 -1.65 -1.42
N GLN A 67 -6.12 -1.50 -0.65
CA GLN A 67 -6.98 -0.31 -0.71
C GLN A 67 -6.21 0.96 -0.34
N ALA A 68 -5.48 0.96 0.78
CA ALA A 68 -4.71 2.11 1.22
C ALA A 68 -3.61 2.51 0.21
N MET A 69 -2.97 1.54 -0.44
CA MET A 69 -1.98 1.81 -1.48
C MET A 69 -2.63 2.48 -2.70
N GLN A 70 -3.84 2.08 -3.06
CA GLN A 70 -4.58 2.68 -4.17
C GLN A 70 -5.01 4.13 -3.85
N ASP A 71 -5.45 4.38 -2.62
CA ASP A 71 -5.76 5.73 -2.15
C ASP A 71 -4.52 6.63 -2.13
N ILE A 72 -3.37 6.10 -1.70
CA ILE A 72 -2.09 6.80 -1.74
C ILE A 72 -1.65 7.11 -3.17
N GLU A 73 -1.78 6.15 -4.11
CA GLU A 73 -1.46 6.37 -5.52
C GLU A 73 -2.28 7.55 -6.09
N ASN A 74 -3.58 7.59 -5.81
CA ASN A 74 -4.47 8.68 -6.23
C ASN A 74 -4.07 10.03 -5.62
N ALA A 75 -3.83 10.07 -4.31
CA ALA A 75 -3.41 11.29 -3.62
C ALA A 75 -2.06 11.83 -4.15
N VAL A 76 -1.13 10.94 -4.48
CA VAL A 76 0.15 11.32 -5.09
C VAL A 76 -0.05 11.89 -6.49
N GLU A 77 -0.95 11.34 -7.30
CA GLU A 77 -1.24 11.88 -8.63
C GLU A 77 -1.84 13.29 -8.54
N GLU A 78 -2.76 13.51 -7.61
CA GLU A 78 -3.35 14.82 -7.37
C GLU A 78 -2.31 15.84 -6.87
N ALA A 79 -1.47 15.46 -5.90
CA ALA A 79 -0.39 16.30 -5.42
C ALA A 79 0.60 16.67 -6.53
N LYS A 80 0.92 15.75 -7.45
CA LYS A 80 1.77 16.04 -8.62
C LYS A 80 1.16 17.10 -9.53
N LYS A 81 -0.16 17.04 -9.77
CA LYS A 81 -0.87 18.04 -10.58
C LYS A 81 -0.82 19.42 -9.92
N GLN A 82 -1.04 19.50 -8.61
CA GLN A 82 -0.96 20.76 -7.86
C GLN A 82 0.46 21.35 -7.89
N VAL A 83 1.49 20.54 -7.66
CA VAL A 83 2.88 20.98 -7.73
C VAL A 83 3.25 21.49 -9.13
N ALA A 84 2.77 20.84 -10.18
CA ALA A 84 2.98 21.31 -11.55
C ALA A 84 2.33 22.68 -11.80
N ALA A 85 1.09 22.86 -11.33
CA ALA A 85 0.40 24.15 -11.41
C ALA A 85 1.15 25.26 -10.65
N TYR A 86 1.59 25.00 -9.42
CA TYR A 86 2.35 25.97 -8.63
C TYR A 86 3.69 26.33 -9.27
N LYS A 87 4.38 25.39 -9.90
CA LYS A 87 5.61 25.68 -10.65
C LYS A 87 5.36 26.66 -11.80
N ILE A 88 4.26 26.49 -12.53
CA ILE A 88 3.90 27.41 -13.63
C ILE A 88 3.61 28.80 -13.08
N ILE A 89 2.80 28.91 -12.03
CA ILE A 89 2.46 30.19 -11.40
C ILE A 89 3.72 30.89 -10.87
N LEU A 90 4.64 30.15 -10.25
CA LEU A 90 5.91 30.68 -9.76
C LEU A 90 6.77 31.25 -10.90
N LEU A 91 6.87 30.52 -12.02
CA LEU A 91 7.64 30.98 -13.19
C LEU A 91 7.02 32.26 -13.78
N VAL A 92 5.70 32.31 -13.90
CA VAL A 92 4.97 33.49 -14.36
C VAL A 92 5.20 34.69 -13.43
N SER A 93 5.09 34.48 -12.12
CA SER A 93 5.31 35.54 -11.13
C SER A 93 6.75 36.07 -11.16
N LEU A 94 7.73 35.17 -11.26
CA LEU A 94 9.14 35.53 -11.37
C LEU A 94 9.41 36.33 -12.65
N GLY A 95 8.86 35.90 -13.79
CA GLY A 95 8.96 36.61 -15.06
C GLY A 95 8.35 38.00 -14.99
N LEU A 96 7.16 38.14 -14.40
CA LEU A 96 6.49 39.42 -14.22
C LEU A 96 7.30 40.37 -13.33
N SER A 97 7.86 39.86 -12.23
CA SER A 97 8.74 40.63 -11.35
C SER A 97 10.00 41.11 -12.07
N ALA A 98 10.65 40.25 -12.86
CA ALA A 98 11.84 40.61 -13.63
C ALA A 98 11.56 41.68 -14.69
N VAL A 99 10.42 41.59 -15.38
CA VAL A 99 9.98 42.62 -16.33
C VAL A 99 9.73 43.95 -15.62
N SER A 100 9.01 43.94 -14.49
CA SER A 100 8.76 45.14 -13.70
C SER A 100 10.06 45.81 -13.21
N LEU A 101 11.00 45.02 -12.70
CA LEU A 101 12.32 45.52 -12.29
C LEU A 101 13.09 46.13 -13.47
N SER A 102 13.07 45.48 -14.63
CA SER A 102 13.74 45.97 -15.83
C SER A 102 13.17 47.31 -16.30
N ILE A 103 11.84 47.48 -16.24
CA ILE A 103 11.17 48.75 -16.54
C ILE A 103 11.58 49.83 -15.54
N CYS A 104 11.58 49.54 -14.23
CA CYS A 104 12.01 50.50 -13.21
C CYS A 104 13.46 50.95 -13.42
N VAL A 105 14.37 50.02 -13.71
CA VAL A 105 15.78 50.36 -14.00
C VAL A 105 15.91 51.22 -15.25
N TYR A 106 15.17 50.88 -16.32
CA TYR A 106 15.18 51.66 -17.56
C TYR A 106 14.70 53.10 -17.34
N LEU A 107 13.63 53.29 -16.57
CA LEU A 107 13.11 54.62 -16.23
C LEU A 107 14.03 55.42 -15.29
N LEU A 108 14.89 54.77 -14.52
CA LEU A 108 15.84 55.45 -13.64
C LEU A 108 17.09 55.92 -14.41
N VAL A 109 17.53 55.15 -15.39
CA VAL A 109 18.74 55.44 -16.19
C VAL A 109 18.47 56.45 -17.32
N ARG A 110 17.21 56.62 -17.74
CA ARG A 110 16.83 57.43 -18.91
C ARG A 110 16.02 58.65 -18.53
#